data_AF-A0A6B9YNS2-F1
#
_entry.id   AF-A0A6B9YNS2-F1
#
_cell.length_a   1.000
_cell.length_b   1.000
_cell.length_c   1.000
_cell.angle_alpha   90.00
_cell.angle_beta   90.00
_cell.angle_gamma   90.00
#
_symmetry.space_group_name_H-M   'P 1'
#
loop_
_entity.id
_entity.type
_entity.pdbx_description
1 polymer ?
#
loop_
_entity_poly.entity_id
_entity_poly.type
_entity_poly.pdbx_seq_one_letter_code
_entity_poly.pdbx_strand_id
1 'polypeptide(L)'
;MSRGRENNFDILRLTLAVLVVLFHVGHLSGNPLFDPLPRYFSGHLAVEGFFAISGFLIFASYERSSSLQDYFIKRAARILPGYWLSTALCLAIAFYYGSFHVGKFLFANLTFANFLAGDIPGVFEKNPMTGMNGALWTIKIEVMFYILVPAIVWLCRRLNRDAVLWTLFVLSIIYRVAMADHNTYALQLPGQLSFFMIGALIHYHLRFFEEHGKWLTVAAVLLYLGHVMTGWFALRPAAIATLTLSVSLLFPTIKGPTRWGDFSYGIYVLHWPIIQMFVAAGLYRTHPWTALTLSCLTIAIAAVFSWFVIEKPSLAFAHSRRIKNRYPAVTPS
;
A
#
# COMPACT_ATOMS: atom_id res chain seq x y z
N MET A 1 -3.56 12.68 24.98
CA MET A 1 -2.13 12.68 24.63
C MET A 1 -1.57 11.29 24.85
N SER A 2 -0.93 10.69 23.84
CA SER A 2 0.27 9.87 24.03
C SER A 2 1.37 10.53 23.21
N ARG A 3 2.27 11.24 23.89
CA ARG A 3 3.54 11.68 23.32
C ARG A 3 4.24 10.47 22.70
N GLY A 4 4.73 10.63 21.47
CA GLY A 4 5.66 9.74 20.74
C GLY A 4 5.92 8.35 21.31
N ARG A 5 4.93 7.45 21.22
CA ARG A 5 5.20 6.02 21.39
C ARG A 5 5.83 5.55 20.08
N GLU A 6 7.09 5.13 20.15
CA GLU A 6 7.72 4.44 19.02
C GLU A 6 6.87 3.21 18.68
N ASN A 7 6.63 2.98 17.39
CA ASN A 7 5.83 1.88 16.88
C ASN A 7 6.52 1.29 15.64
N ASN A 8 6.04 0.13 15.20
CA ASN A 8 6.64 -0.61 14.11
C ASN A 8 5.96 -0.37 12.74
N PHE A 9 5.13 0.67 12.58
CA PHE A 9 4.42 0.90 11.31
C PHE A 9 5.39 1.05 10.13
N ASP A 10 6.43 1.87 10.28
CA ASP A 10 7.35 2.14 9.16
C ASP A 10 8.21 0.92 8.82
N ILE A 11 8.71 0.20 9.83
CA ILE A 11 9.52 -1.01 9.59
C ILE A 11 8.68 -2.13 9.00
N LEU A 12 7.43 -2.31 9.45
CA LEU A 12 6.54 -3.31 8.90
C LEU A 12 6.18 -2.98 7.45
N ARG A 13 5.86 -1.72 7.13
CA ARG A 13 5.65 -1.28 5.75
C ARG A 13 6.86 -1.54 4.87
N LEU A 14 8.07 -1.31 5.37
CA LEU A 14 9.30 -1.64 4.66
C LEU A 14 9.43 -3.14 4.39
N THR A 15 9.17 -3.98 5.41
CA THR A 15 9.16 -5.43 5.26
C THR A 15 8.12 -5.88 4.23
N LEU A 16 6.88 -5.38 4.31
CA LEU A 16 5.83 -5.70 3.34
C LEU A 16 6.22 -5.29 1.92
N ALA A 17 6.86 -4.12 1.73
CA ALA A 17 7.37 -3.71 0.42
C ALA A 17 8.41 -4.68 -0.12
N VAL A 18 9.38 -5.11 0.71
CA VAL A 18 10.40 -6.09 0.31
C VAL A 18 9.78 -7.45 -0.04
N LEU A 19 8.80 -7.92 0.73
CA LEU A 19 8.07 -9.16 0.42
C LEU A 19 7.39 -9.08 -0.95
N VAL A 20 6.81 -7.92 -1.29
CA VAL A 20 6.22 -7.67 -2.61
C VAL A 20 7.28 -7.68 -3.71
N VAL A 21 8.47 -7.13 -3.48
CA VAL A 21 9.59 -7.21 -4.43
C VAL A 21 9.96 -8.67 -4.71
N LEU A 22 10.18 -9.47 -3.66
CA LEU A 22 10.58 -10.88 -3.80
C LEU A 22 9.49 -11.71 -4.50
N PHE A 23 8.22 -11.47 -4.18
CA PHE A 23 7.09 -12.09 -4.87
C PHE A 23 7.08 -11.78 -6.38
N HIS A 24 7.35 -10.53 -6.75
CA HIS A 24 7.37 -10.12 -8.15
C HIS A 24 8.64 -10.57 -8.88
N VAL A 25 9.80 -10.69 -8.22
CA VAL A 25 10.99 -11.31 -8.83
C VAL A 25 10.65 -12.73 -9.31
N GLY A 26 9.92 -13.51 -8.50
CA GLY A 26 9.50 -14.86 -8.90
C GLY A 26 8.62 -14.90 -10.15
N HIS A 27 7.74 -13.91 -10.35
CA HIS A 27 6.85 -13.86 -11.52
C HIS A 27 7.46 -13.18 -12.75
N LEU A 28 8.27 -12.13 -12.54
CA LEU A 28 8.78 -11.28 -13.61
C LEU A 28 10.08 -11.82 -14.20
N SER A 29 10.92 -12.50 -13.40
CA SER A 29 12.25 -12.90 -13.83
C SER A 29 12.26 -13.89 -14.98
N GLY A 30 11.22 -14.73 -15.10
CA GLY A 30 11.16 -15.85 -16.04
C GLY A 30 12.27 -16.88 -15.82
N ASN A 31 12.91 -16.89 -14.65
CA ASN A 31 14.00 -17.81 -14.33
C ASN A 31 13.53 -18.86 -13.30
N PRO A 32 13.65 -20.17 -13.61
CA PRO A 32 13.22 -21.25 -12.72
C PRO A 32 13.79 -21.22 -11.30
N LEU A 33 14.96 -20.61 -11.09
CA LEU A 33 15.56 -20.47 -9.76
C LEU A 33 14.71 -19.63 -8.80
N PHE A 34 13.87 -18.73 -9.34
CA PHE A 34 13.05 -17.82 -8.54
C PHE A 34 11.57 -18.21 -8.50
N ASP A 35 11.14 -19.23 -9.25
CA ASP A 35 9.78 -19.80 -9.22
C ASP A 35 9.29 -20.19 -7.81
N PRO A 36 10.15 -20.61 -6.86
CA PRO A 36 9.68 -20.89 -5.49
C PRO A 36 9.34 -19.63 -4.68
N LEU A 37 9.82 -18.43 -5.05
CA LEU A 37 9.63 -17.21 -4.24
C LEU A 37 8.15 -16.90 -3.95
N PRO A 38 7.22 -16.98 -4.92
CA PRO A 38 5.80 -16.74 -4.66
C PRO A 38 5.13 -17.75 -3.73
N ARG A 39 5.74 -18.94 -3.54
CA ARG A 39 5.28 -19.94 -2.57
C ARG A 39 5.61 -19.56 -1.13
N TYR A 40 6.75 -18.91 -0.92
CA TYR A 40 7.23 -18.50 0.41
C TYR A 40 6.80 -17.08 0.79
N PHE A 41 6.72 -16.20 -0.20
CA PHE A 41 6.37 -14.79 -0.01
C PHE A 41 5.10 -14.49 -0.78
N SER A 42 4.02 -14.12 -0.09
CA SER A 42 2.76 -13.76 -0.75
C SER A 42 2.65 -12.25 -0.91
N GLY A 43 2.72 -11.76 -2.14
CA GLY A 43 2.46 -10.35 -2.46
C GLY A 43 1.05 -9.93 -2.06
N HIS A 44 0.06 -10.83 -2.15
CA HIS A 44 -1.31 -10.56 -1.73
C HIS A 44 -1.41 -10.34 -0.21
N LEU A 45 -0.82 -11.21 0.61
CA LEU A 45 -0.81 -11.02 2.06
C LEU A 45 -0.10 -9.72 2.46
N ALA A 46 0.99 -9.37 1.75
CA ALA A 46 1.72 -8.14 2.02
C ALA A 46 0.87 -6.89 1.72
N VAL A 47 0.16 -6.88 0.59
CA VAL A 47 -0.78 -5.80 0.21
C VAL A 47 -1.96 -5.71 1.18
N GLU A 48 -2.49 -6.83 1.63
CA GLU A 48 -3.56 -6.87 2.64
C GLU A 48 -3.09 -6.29 3.99
N GLY A 49 -1.85 -6.54 4.38
CA GLY A 49 -1.19 -5.89 5.52
C GLY A 49 -1.07 -4.37 5.33
N PHE A 50 -0.68 -3.90 4.13
CA PHE A 50 -0.70 -2.47 3.80
C PHE A 50 -2.09 -1.87 3.98
N PHE A 51 -3.14 -2.53 3.49
CA PHE A 51 -4.51 -2.04 3.66
C PHE A 51 -4.96 -1.99 5.12
N ALA A 52 -4.55 -2.95 5.95
CA ALA A 52 -4.81 -2.90 7.40
C ALA A 52 -4.13 -1.71 8.08
N ILE A 53 -2.84 -1.48 7.79
CA ILE A 53 -2.09 -0.31 8.28
C ILE A 53 -2.74 1.00 7.81
N SER A 54 -3.10 1.06 6.53
CA SER A 54 -3.79 2.19 5.93
C SER A 54 -5.13 2.47 6.64
N GLY A 55 -5.92 1.43 6.94
CA GLY A 55 -7.16 1.54 7.71
C GLY A 55 -6.97 2.24 9.05
N PHE A 56 -5.92 1.87 9.78
CA PHE A 56 -5.59 2.53 11.04
C PHE A 56 -5.13 3.99 10.84
N LEU A 57 -4.15 4.20 9.96
CA LEU A 57 -3.45 5.49 9.84
C LEU A 57 -4.27 6.57 9.13
N ILE A 58 -5.12 6.21 8.17
CA ILE A 58 -5.88 7.18 7.37
C ILE A 58 -7.07 7.72 8.16
N PHE A 59 -7.79 6.87 8.89
CA PHE A 59 -8.82 7.33 9.84
C PHE A 59 -8.20 8.26 10.90
N ALA A 60 -7.09 7.82 11.51
CA ALA A 60 -6.36 8.64 12.47
C ALA A 60 -5.89 9.97 11.88
N SER A 61 -5.53 10.00 10.60
CA SER A 61 -5.15 11.23 9.91
C SER A 61 -6.33 12.16 9.64
N TYR A 62 -7.49 11.61 9.27
CA TYR A 62 -8.69 12.39 9.01
C TYR A 62 -9.16 13.10 10.28
N GLU A 63 -9.26 12.37 11.40
CA GLU A 63 -9.69 12.93 12.69
C GLU A 63 -8.71 13.99 13.25
N ARG A 64 -7.44 13.95 12.86
CA ARG A 64 -6.43 14.98 13.22
C ARG A 64 -6.37 16.16 12.27
N SER A 65 -7.05 16.11 11.13
CA SER A 65 -7.01 17.18 10.13
C SER A 65 -7.99 18.28 10.49
N SER A 66 -7.61 19.54 10.24
CA SER A 66 -8.45 20.70 10.62
C SER A 66 -9.59 20.96 9.61
N SER A 67 -9.49 20.43 8.40
CA SER A 67 -10.49 20.53 7.35
C SER A 67 -10.35 19.39 6.33
N LEU A 68 -11.36 19.22 5.47
CA LEU A 68 -11.29 18.28 4.34
C LEU A 68 -10.11 18.59 3.42
N GLN A 69 -9.86 19.88 3.14
CA GLN A 69 -8.77 20.32 2.29
C GLN A 69 -7.40 19.96 2.90
N ASP A 70 -7.22 20.20 4.20
CA ASP A 70 -5.98 19.85 4.92
C ASP A 70 -5.72 18.34 4.88
N TYR A 71 -6.76 17.53 5.04
CA TYR A 71 -6.67 16.07 4.90
C TYR A 71 -6.23 15.66 3.48
N PHE A 72 -6.91 16.14 2.44
CA PHE A 72 -6.59 15.76 1.05
C PHE A 72 -5.20 16.24 0.62
N ILE A 73 -4.76 17.43 1.04
CA ILE A 73 -3.40 17.92 0.74
C ILE A 73 -2.34 16.98 1.33
N LYS A 74 -2.47 16.56 2.59
CA LYS A 74 -1.53 15.63 3.22
C LYS A 74 -1.50 14.27 2.55
N ARG A 75 -2.68 13.76 2.16
CA ARG A 75 -2.82 12.47 1.49
C ARG A 75 -2.26 12.51 0.06
N ALA A 76 -2.53 13.59 -0.68
CA ALA A 76 -1.99 13.85 -2.00
C ALA A 76 -0.45 13.95 -1.97
N ALA A 77 0.11 14.71 -1.02
CA ALA A 77 1.56 14.83 -0.85
C ALA A 77 2.25 13.51 -0.45
N ARG A 78 1.50 12.55 0.13
CA ARG A 78 2.02 11.22 0.47
C ARG A 78 2.13 10.29 -0.73
N ILE A 79 1.20 10.36 -1.69
CA ILE A 79 1.07 9.40 -2.80
C ILE A 79 1.51 9.97 -4.15
N LEU A 80 1.05 11.16 -4.53
CA LEU A 80 1.24 11.69 -5.89
C LEU A 80 2.71 11.84 -6.29
N PRO A 81 3.62 12.38 -5.45
CA PRO A 81 5.00 12.62 -5.89
C PRO A 81 5.73 11.34 -6.31
N GLY A 82 5.68 10.29 -5.48
CA GLY A 82 6.31 9.00 -5.82
C GLY A 82 5.58 8.23 -6.93
N TYR A 83 4.26 8.39 -7.05
CA TYR A 83 3.49 7.80 -8.15
C TYR A 83 3.88 8.42 -9.50
N TRP A 84 4.00 9.76 -9.54
CA TRP A 84 4.45 10.47 -10.73
C TRP A 84 5.90 10.17 -11.07
N LEU A 85 6.78 10.01 -10.08
CA LEU A 85 8.14 9.55 -10.31
C LEU A 85 8.17 8.18 -10.99
N SER A 86 7.37 7.22 -10.50
CA SER A 86 7.26 5.89 -11.12
C SER A 86 6.70 5.96 -12.54
N THR A 87 5.69 6.80 -12.77
CA THR A 87 5.13 7.03 -14.12
C THR A 87 6.18 7.64 -15.05
N ALA A 88 6.93 8.65 -14.58
CA ALA A 88 8.00 9.29 -15.33
C ALA A 88 9.13 8.32 -15.66
N LEU A 89 9.49 7.42 -14.73
CA LEU A 89 10.44 6.34 -14.98
C LEU A 89 9.95 5.41 -16.10
N CYS A 90 8.66 5.03 -16.10
CA CYS A 90 8.09 4.21 -17.17
C CYS A 90 8.16 4.92 -18.53
N LEU A 91 7.90 6.24 -18.58
CA LEU A 91 8.04 7.03 -19.80
C LEU A 91 9.49 7.12 -20.28
N ALA A 92 10.44 7.34 -19.36
CA ALA A 92 11.86 7.38 -19.69
C ALA A 92 12.34 6.04 -20.27
N ILE A 93 11.88 4.92 -19.71
CA ILE A 93 12.13 3.58 -20.27
C ILE A 93 11.52 3.47 -21.66
N ALA A 94 10.26 3.89 -21.86
CA ALA A 94 9.63 3.82 -23.18
C ALA A 94 10.41 4.59 -24.25
N PHE A 95 10.85 5.80 -23.94
CA PHE A 95 11.65 6.62 -24.85
C PHE A 95 13.04 6.02 -25.12
N TYR A 96 13.66 5.38 -24.12
CA TYR A 96 14.91 4.63 -24.32
C TYR A 96 14.75 3.47 -25.33
N TYR A 97 13.59 2.81 -25.34
CA TYR A 97 13.23 1.78 -26.33
C TYR A 97 12.72 2.37 -27.67
N GLY A 98 12.72 3.70 -27.84
CA GLY A 98 12.25 4.36 -29.06
C GLY A 98 10.72 4.37 -29.23
N SER A 99 9.95 4.06 -28.17
CA SER A 99 8.49 4.09 -28.22
C SER A 99 7.92 5.44 -27.81
N PHE A 100 7.15 6.06 -28.70
CA PHE A 100 6.45 7.32 -28.46
C PHE A 100 4.93 7.12 -28.28
N HIS A 101 4.43 5.88 -28.33
CA HIS A 101 3.01 5.55 -28.18
C HIS A 101 2.56 5.56 -26.70
N VAL A 102 2.95 6.60 -25.96
CA VAL A 102 2.78 6.69 -24.50
C VAL A 102 1.48 7.34 -24.07
N GLY A 103 0.74 7.99 -24.98
CA GLY A 103 -0.43 8.81 -24.63
C GLY A 103 -1.52 8.06 -23.86
N LYS A 104 -1.87 6.85 -24.30
CA LYS A 104 -2.88 6.01 -23.64
C LYS A 104 -2.43 5.58 -22.24
N PHE A 105 -1.17 5.15 -22.11
CA PHE A 105 -0.56 4.78 -20.83
C PHE A 105 -0.52 5.97 -19.87
N LEU A 106 -0.11 7.15 -20.34
CA LEU A 106 -0.03 8.36 -19.55
C LEU A 106 -1.40 8.79 -19.03
N PHE A 107 -2.41 8.83 -19.91
CA PHE A 107 -3.77 9.15 -19.53
C PHE A 107 -4.32 8.17 -18.47
N ALA A 108 -4.13 6.87 -18.70
CA ALA A 108 -4.55 5.83 -17.77
C ALA A 108 -3.88 5.98 -16.40
N ASN A 109 -2.58 6.28 -16.34
CA ASN A 109 -1.87 6.43 -15.07
C ASN A 109 -2.23 7.73 -14.34
N LEU A 110 -2.36 8.86 -15.04
CA LEU A 110 -2.74 10.15 -14.44
C LEU A 110 -4.15 10.15 -13.84
N THR A 111 -5.03 9.30 -14.37
CA THR A 111 -6.42 9.14 -13.88
C THR A 111 -6.58 7.95 -12.91
N PHE A 112 -5.48 7.29 -12.51
CA PHE A 112 -5.50 6.05 -11.72
C PHE A 112 -6.27 4.89 -12.37
N ALA A 113 -6.55 4.98 -13.66
CA ALA A 113 -7.19 3.96 -14.49
C ALA A 113 -6.16 3.08 -15.21
N ASN A 114 -5.04 2.75 -14.55
CA ASN A 114 -3.93 1.97 -15.13
C ASN A 114 -4.33 0.62 -15.74
N PHE A 115 -5.46 0.05 -15.34
CA PHE A 115 -6.02 -1.17 -15.95
C PHE A 115 -6.48 -0.99 -17.41
N LEU A 116 -6.69 0.25 -17.88
CA LEU A 116 -7.05 0.55 -19.28
C LEU A 116 -5.86 0.48 -20.24
N ALA A 117 -4.64 0.69 -19.72
CA ALA A 117 -3.38 0.66 -20.47
C ALA A 117 -2.20 0.48 -19.50
N GLY A 118 -1.84 -0.78 -19.24
CA GLY A 118 -0.74 -1.14 -18.35
C GLY A 118 0.60 -1.33 -19.07
N ASP A 119 0.56 -1.52 -20.38
CA ASP A 119 1.68 -1.72 -21.30
C ASP A 119 1.90 -0.50 -22.20
N ILE A 120 3.09 -0.43 -22.79
CA ILE A 120 3.44 0.55 -23.82
C ILE A 120 3.95 -0.24 -25.04
N PRO A 121 3.35 -0.08 -26.23
CA PRO A 121 3.78 -0.81 -27.44
C PRO A 121 5.28 -0.61 -27.72
N GLY A 122 5.99 -1.67 -28.13
CA GLY A 122 7.43 -1.63 -28.38
C GLY A 122 8.32 -1.70 -27.13
N VAL A 123 7.74 -1.82 -25.93
CA VAL A 123 8.49 -1.91 -24.66
C VAL A 123 8.23 -3.25 -23.99
N PHE A 124 9.29 -3.95 -23.56
CA PHE A 124 9.22 -5.23 -22.86
C PHE A 124 8.46 -6.36 -23.58
N GLU A 125 8.24 -6.28 -24.90
CA GLU A 125 7.47 -7.29 -25.66
C GLU A 125 8.03 -8.72 -25.57
N LYS A 126 9.33 -8.84 -25.28
CA LYS A 126 10.04 -10.12 -25.11
C LYS A 126 10.13 -10.60 -23.65
N ASN A 127 9.68 -9.78 -22.69
CA ASN A 127 9.68 -10.17 -21.29
C ASN A 127 8.53 -11.15 -21.02
N PRO A 128 8.62 -12.00 -19.98
CA PRO A 128 7.52 -12.90 -19.59
C PRO A 128 6.21 -12.17 -19.30
N MET A 129 6.30 -10.93 -18.79
CA MET A 129 5.18 -10.02 -18.62
C MET A 129 5.50 -8.69 -19.31
N THR A 130 4.53 -8.09 -19.99
CA THR A 130 4.73 -6.85 -20.78
C THR A 130 4.34 -5.57 -20.03
N GLY A 131 3.62 -5.68 -18.91
CA GLY A 131 3.17 -4.53 -18.14
C GLY A 131 4.33 -3.68 -17.62
N MET A 132 4.22 -2.35 -17.77
CA MET A 132 5.23 -1.37 -17.34
C MET A 132 5.34 -1.30 -15.82
N ASN A 133 4.19 -1.29 -15.14
CA ASN A 133 4.13 -1.32 -13.69
C ASN A 133 2.82 -1.95 -13.19
N GLY A 134 2.84 -3.27 -13.03
CA GLY A 134 1.71 -4.01 -12.48
C GLY A 134 1.39 -3.64 -11.03
N ALA A 135 2.34 -3.16 -10.23
CA ALA A 135 2.12 -2.90 -8.80
C ALA A 135 1.15 -1.74 -8.51
N LEU A 136 0.87 -0.87 -9.49
CA LEU A 136 0.03 0.33 -9.32
C LEU A 136 -1.47 0.03 -9.15
N TRP A 137 -1.92 -1.21 -9.37
CA TRP A 137 -3.32 -1.58 -9.18
C TRP A 137 -3.79 -1.45 -7.72
N THR A 138 -2.87 -1.47 -6.74
CA THR A 138 -3.23 -1.30 -5.32
C THR A 138 -3.28 0.18 -4.93
N ILE A 139 -2.50 1.04 -5.59
CA ILE A 139 -2.44 2.47 -5.27
C ILE A 139 -3.77 3.16 -5.60
N LYS A 140 -4.44 2.76 -6.69
CA LYS A 140 -5.80 3.26 -6.98
C LYS A 140 -6.78 2.93 -5.84
N ILE A 141 -6.67 1.74 -5.23
CA ILE A 141 -7.52 1.33 -4.10
C ILE A 141 -7.22 2.22 -2.89
N GLU A 142 -5.96 2.52 -2.62
CA GLU A 142 -5.58 3.42 -1.54
C GLU A 142 -6.08 4.86 -1.76
N VAL A 143 -6.01 5.39 -2.98
CA VAL A 143 -6.61 6.69 -3.32
C VAL A 143 -8.13 6.66 -3.09
N MET A 144 -8.81 5.57 -3.46
CA MET A 144 -10.24 5.43 -3.18
C MET A 144 -10.52 5.38 -1.68
N PHE A 145 -9.68 4.74 -0.85
CA PHE A 145 -9.80 4.84 0.60
C PHE A 145 -9.71 6.29 1.09
N TYR A 146 -8.81 7.09 0.52
CA TYR A 146 -8.70 8.50 0.91
C TYR A 146 -9.99 9.28 0.60
N ILE A 147 -10.65 8.96 -0.52
CA ILE A 147 -11.92 9.58 -0.91
C ILE A 147 -13.07 9.09 0.00
N LEU A 148 -13.09 7.80 0.36
CA LEU A 148 -14.18 7.20 1.12
C LEU A 148 -14.16 7.56 2.62
N VAL A 149 -12.98 7.72 3.22
CA VAL A 149 -12.85 7.92 4.68
C VAL A 149 -13.68 9.12 5.20
N PRO A 150 -13.67 10.31 4.58
CA PRO A 150 -14.53 11.41 5.00
C PRO A 150 -16.03 11.05 5.05
N ALA A 151 -16.51 10.31 4.05
CA ALA A 151 -17.91 9.86 3.98
C ALA A 151 -18.22 8.80 5.04
N ILE A 152 -17.32 7.84 5.26
CA ILE A 152 -17.47 6.82 6.31
C ILE A 152 -17.49 7.47 7.68
N VAL A 153 -16.56 8.39 7.98
CA VAL A 153 -16.53 9.10 9.26
C VAL A 153 -17.77 9.97 9.44
N TRP A 154 -18.27 10.62 8.40
CA TRP A 154 -19.55 11.33 8.44
C TRP A 154 -20.70 10.40 8.82
N LEU A 155 -20.77 9.21 8.24
CA LEU A 155 -21.80 8.21 8.57
C LEU A 155 -21.65 7.70 10.01
N CYS A 156 -20.42 7.44 10.46
CA CYS A 156 -20.10 7.06 11.84
C CYS A 156 -20.48 8.13 12.88
N ARG A 157 -20.57 9.41 12.48
CA ARG A 157 -21.03 10.51 13.35
C ARG A 157 -22.55 10.66 13.38
N ARG A 158 -23.25 10.18 12.35
CA ARG A 158 -24.71 10.22 12.25
C ARG A 158 -25.39 8.97 12.80
N LEU A 159 -24.71 7.83 12.69
CA LEU A 159 -25.17 6.52 13.13
C LEU A 159 -24.25 5.97 14.22
N ASN A 160 -24.51 4.75 14.68
CA ASN A 160 -23.57 4.05 15.53
C ASN A 160 -22.29 3.68 14.74
N ARG A 161 -21.15 4.25 15.14
CA ARG A 161 -19.84 4.04 14.51
C ARG A 161 -19.49 2.56 14.32
N ASP A 162 -19.65 1.75 15.36
CA ASP A 162 -19.23 0.35 15.31
C ASP A 162 -20.15 -0.44 14.38
N ALA A 163 -21.46 -0.16 14.41
CA ALA A 163 -22.42 -0.73 13.46
C ALA A 163 -22.05 -0.40 12.01
N VAL A 164 -21.65 0.84 11.71
CA VAL A 164 -21.20 1.25 10.36
C VAL A 164 -19.97 0.48 9.92
N LEU A 165 -18.92 0.45 10.76
CA LEU A 165 -17.65 -0.21 10.40
C LEU A 165 -17.82 -1.73 10.24
N TRP A 166 -18.58 -2.39 11.13
CA TRP A 166 -18.88 -3.81 11.01
C TRP A 166 -19.76 -4.12 9.80
N THR A 167 -20.74 -3.26 9.48
CA THR A 167 -21.57 -3.42 8.28
C THR A 167 -20.72 -3.35 7.02
N LEU A 168 -19.85 -2.34 6.90
CA LEU A 168 -18.95 -2.21 5.74
C LEU A 168 -17.96 -3.39 5.64
N PHE A 169 -17.48 -3.89 6.78
CA PHE A 169 -16.64 -5.09 6.83
C PHE A 169 -17.38 -6.32 6.29
N VAL A 170 -18.61 -6.58 6.77
CA VAL A 170 -19.41 -7.72 6.34
C VAL A 170 -19.81 -7.61 4.86
N LEU A 171 -20.26 -6.43 4.41
CA LEU A 171 -20.60 -6.19 3.01
C LEU A 171 -19.39 -6.40 2.08
N SER A 172 -18.19 -6.00 2.51
CA SER A 172 -16.95 -6.25 1.78
C SER A 172 -16.65 -7.75 1.65
N ILE A 173 -16.85 -8.54 2.72
CA ILE A 173 -16.69 -10.00 2.68
C ILE A 173 -17.72 -10.63 1.75
N ILE A 174 -19.00 -10.24 1.86
CA ILE A 174 -20.08 -10.75 1.00
C ILE A 174 -19.74 -10.49 -0.47
N TYR A 175 -19.37 -9.26 -0.81
CA TYR A 175 -18.95 -8.92 -2.17
C TYR A 175 -17.75 -9.78 -2.63
N ARG A 176 -16.75 -9.93 -1.76
CA ARG A 176 -15.52 -10.67 -2.11
C ARG A 176 -15.79 -12.16 -2.35
N VAL A 177 -16.69 -12.76 -1.58
CA VAL A 177 -17.13 -14.15 -1.76
C VAL A 177 -18.02 -14.28 -3.00
N ALA A 178 -18.96 -13.35 -3.20
CA ALA A 178 -19.84 -13.35 -4.38
C ALA A 178 -19.07 -13.19 -5.70
N MET A 179 -17.94 -12.47 -5.68
CA MET A 179 -17.09 -12.25 -6.85
C MET A 179 -15.93 -13.25 -6.95
N ALA A 180 -15.91 -14.34 -6.16
CA ALA A 180 -14.77 -15.26 -6.09
C ALA A 180 -14.34 -15.81 -7.47
N ASP A 181 -15.28 -16.08 -8.37
CA ASP A 181 -15.01 -16.58 -9.73
C ASP A 181 -14.47 -15.50 -10.68
N HIS A 182 -14.56 -14.22 -10.30
CA HIS A 182 -14.11 -13.09 -11.09
C HIS A 182 -12.99 -12.33 -10.36
N ASN A 183 -11.81 -12.96 -10.29
CA ASN A 183 -10.68 -12.48 -9.47
C ASN A 183 -10.34 -10.99 -9.69
N THR A 184 -10.43 -10.49 -10.93
CA THR A 184 -10.18 -9.07 -11.24
C THR A 184 -11.11 -8.13 -10.47
N TYR A 185 -12.41 -8.45 -10.39
CA TYR A 185 -13.42 -7.65 -9.68
C TYR A 185 -13.38 -7.89 -8.17
N ALA A 186 -13.12 -9.13 -7.75
CA ALA A 186 -12.94 -9.51 -6.35
C ALA A 186 -11.82 -8.69 -5.68
N LEU A 187 -10.73 -8.43 -6.40
CA LEU A 187 -9.60 -7.66 -5.90
C LEU A 187 -9.82 -6.14 -5.90
N GLN A 188 -10.86 -5.61 -6.56
CA GLN A 188 -11.20 -4.18 -6.52
C GLN A 188 -11.99 -3.83 -5.28
N LEU A 189 -12.27 -2.54 -5.06
CA LEU A 189 -13.27 -2.14 -4.08
C LEU A 189 -14.67 -2.61 -4.50
N PRO A 190 -15.50 -3.06 -3.54
CA PRO A 190 -15.26 -3.07 -2.09
C PRO A 190 -14.52 -4.31 -1.56
N GLY A 191 -14.06 -5.25 -2.39
CA GLY A 191 -13.47 -6.53 -1.98
C GLY A 191 -12.15 -6.49 -1.17
N GLN A 192 -11.50 -5.33 -1.07
CA GLN A 192 -10.33 -5.09 -0.18
C GLN A 192 -10.68 -4.28 1.07
N LEU A 193 -11.90 -3.76 1.16
CA LEU A 193 -12.34 -2.86 2.23
C LEU A 193 -12.36 -3.56 3.61
N SER A 194 -12.55 -4.88 3.65
CA SER A 194 -12.60 -5.67 4.89
C SER A 194 -11.30 -5.60 5.70
N PHE A 195 -10.13 -5.71 5.05
CA PHE A 195 -8.83 -5.51 5.71
C PHE A 195 -8.68 -4.11 6.28
N PHE A 196 -9.12 -3.11 5.50
CA PHE A 196 -9.09 -1.70 5.87
C PHE A 196 -10.01 -1.38 7.07
N MET A 197 -11.21 -1.98 7.12
CA MET A 197 -12.18 -1.78 8.21
C MET A 197 -11.68 -2.32 9.54
N ILE A 198 -10.97 -3.46 9.56
CA ILE A 198 -10.37 -3.96 10.82
C ILE A 198 -9.32 -2.97 11.35
N GLY A 199 -8.52 -2.37 10.47
CA GLY A 199 -7.59 -1.31 10.86
C GLY A 199 -8.30 -0.08 11.44
N ALA A 200 -9.42 0.32 10.85
CA ALA A 200 -10.26 1.40 11.36
C ALA A 200 -10.89 1.07 12.72
N LEU A 201 -11.39 -0.16 12.90
CA LEU A 201 -11.94 -0.65 14.17
C LEU A 201 -10.88 -0.61 15.27
N ILE A 202 -9.68 -1.13 15.01
CA ILE A 202 -8.56 -1.09 15.97
C ILE A 202 -8.15 0.36 16.28
N HIS A 203 -8.20 1.28 15.32
CA HIS A 203 -7.95 2.69 15.58
C HIS A 203 -8.91 3.29 16.62
N TYR A 204 -10.22 3.06 16.47
CA TYR A 204 -11.23 3.59 17.39
C TYR A 204 -11.31 2.86 18.73
N HIS A 205 -10.84 1.60 18.78
CA HIS A 205 -10.80 0.75 19.97
C HIS A 205 -9.37 0.48 20.46
N LEU A 206 -8.44 1.42 20.22
CA LEU A 206 -7.02 1.22 20.48
C LEU A 206 -6.71 0.83 21.93
N ARG A 207 -7.38 1.43 22.92
CA ARG A 207 -7.17 1.09 24.34
C ARG A 207 -7.51 -0.37 24.62
N PHE A 208 -8.68 -0.82 24.15
CA PHE A 208 -9.09 -2.21 24.28
C PHE A 208 -8.11 -3.16 23.58
N PHE A 209 -7.63 -2.77 22.38
CA PHE A 209 -6.62 -3.53 21.64
C PHE A 209 -5.28 -3.61 22.37
N GLU A 210 -4.81 -2.53 23.01
CA GLU A 210 -3.57 -2.56 23.79
C GLU A 210 -3.71 -3.42 25.06
N GLU A 211 -4.88 -3.38 25.72
CA GLU A 211 -5.17 -4.17 26.93
C GLU A 211 -5.30 -5.67 26.63
N HIS A 212 -6.03 -6.02 25.56
CA HIS A 212 -6.37 -7.42 25.21
C HIS A 212 -5.54 -7.97 24.05
N GLY A 213 -4.56 -7.21 23.58
CA GLY A 213 -3.86 -7.46 22.31
C GLY A 213 -3.19 -8.83 22.21
N LYS A 214 -2.71 -9.39 23.32
CA LYS A 214 -2.14 -10.75 23.35
C LYS A 214 -3.19 -11.79 22.93
N TRP A 215 -4.38 -11.72 23.53
CA TRP A 215 -5.47 -12.65 23.22
C TRP A 215 -6.06 -12.42 21.83
N LEU A 216 -6.19 -11.16 21.40
CA LEU A 216 -6.59 -10.84 20.04
C LEU A 216 -5.59 -11.34 19.00
N THR A 217 -4.29 -11.30 19.31
CA THR A 217 -3.24 -11.88 18.46
C THR A 217 -3.35 -13.39 18.37
N VAL A 218 -3.55 -14.09 19.50
CA VAL A 218 -3.77 -15.54 19.52
C VAL A 218 -5.01 -15.91 18.71
N ALA A 219 -6.13 -15.20 18.91
CA ALA A 219 -7.35 -15.40 18.13
C ALA A 219 -7.10 -15.18 16.63
N ALA A 220 -6.34 -14.15 16.25
CA ALA A 220 -5.99 -13.89 14.86
C ALA A 220 -5.10 -14.99 14.24
N VAL A 221 -4.17 -15.57 15.01
CA VAL A 221 -3.41 -16.77 14.57
C VAL A 221 -4.35 -17.94 14.33
N LEU A 222 -5.27 -18.22 15.28
CA LEU A 222 -6.24 -19.31 15.12
C LEU A 222 -7.16 -19.10 13.92
N LEU A 223 -7.61 -17.87 13.68
CA LEU A 223 -8.40 -17.51 12.49
C LEU A 223 -7.59 -17.71 11.20
N TYR A 224 -6.29 -17.38 11.21
CA TYR A 224 -5.42 -17.61 10.05
C TYR A 224 -5.22 -19.11 9.80
N LEU A 225 -4.97 -19.91 10.84
CA LEU A 225 -4.88 -21.37 10.72
C LEU A 225 -6.20 -21.96 10.21
N GLY A 226 -7.34 -21.49 10.73
CA GLY A 226 -8.66 -21.87 10.24
C GLY A 226 -8.85 -21.53 8.77
N HIS A 227 -8.41 -20.34 8.32
CA HIS A 227 -8.41 -19.96 6.90
C HIS A 227 -7.58 -20.94 6.06
N VAL A 228 -6.36 -21.27 6.49
CA VAL A 228 -5.47 -22.19 5.77
C VAL A 228 -6.06 -23.61 5.68
N MET A 229 -6.71 -24.09 6.74
CA MET A 229 -7.29 -25.43 6.78
C MET A 229 -8.59 -25.57 5.99
N THR A 230 -9.43 -24.53 5.98
CA THR A 230 -10.78 -24.57 5.39
C THR A 230 -10.89 -23.90 4.02
N GLY A 231 -9.93 -23.05 3.67
CA GLY A 231 -10.01 -22.16 2.51
C GLY A 231 -11.00 -20.99 2.68
N TRP A 232 -11.65 -20.84 3.84
CA TRP A 232 -12.70 -19.84 4.03
C TRP A 232 -12.13 -18.43 4.07
N PHE A 233 -12.41 -17.66 3.02
CA PHE A 233 -11.90 -16.30 2.89
C PHE A 233 -12.36 -15.37 4.02
N ALA A 234 -13.58 -15.54 4.56
CA ALA A 234 -14.15 -14.67 5.58
C ALA A 234 -13.27 -14.52 6.86
N LEU A 235 -12.44 -15.53 7.16
CA LEU A 235 -11.54 -15.52 8.30
C LEU A 235 -10.27 -14.67 8.06
N ARG A 236 -9.85 -14.55 6.80
CA ARG A 236 -8.56 -13.95 6.41
C ARG A 236 -8.46 -12.46 6.72
N PRO A 237 -9.46 -11.60 6.45
CA PRO A 237 -9.37 -10.17 6.76
C PRO A 237 -9.14 -9.87 8.23
N ALA A 238 -9.94 -10.48 9.11
CA ALA A 238 -9.80 -10.32 10.56
C ALA A 238 -8.44 -10.83 11.04
N ALA A 239 -7.99 -11.99 10.53
CA ALA A 239 -6.69 -12.56 10.88
C ALA A 239 -5.52 -11.66 10.45
N ILE A 240 -5.38 -11.38 9.15
CA ILE A 240 -4.22 -10.67 8.60
C ILE A 240 -4.15 -9.23 9.12
N ALA A 241 -5.27 -8.52 9.16
CA ALA A 241 -5.27 -7.14 9.63
C ALA A 241 -4.92 -7.04 11.11
N THR A 242 -5.46 -7.94 11.95
CA THR A 242 -5.15 -7.99 13.38
C THR A 242 -3.68 -8.36 13.61
N LEU A 243 -3.17 -9.40 12.95
CA LEU A 243 -1.75 -9.80 13.07
C LEU A 243 -0.80 -8.67 12.66
N THR A 244 -1.09 -8.00 11.55
CA THR A 244 -0.29 -6.86 11.06
C THR A 244 -0.25 -5.73 12.09
N LEU A 245 -1.39 -5.40 12.69
CA LEU A 245 -1.47 -4.33 13.69
C LEU A 245 -0.91 -4.75 15.05
N SER A 246 -0.98 -6.03 15.41
CA SER A 246 -0.31 -6.58 16.59
C SER A 246 1.20 -6.40 16.51
N VAL A 247 1.82 -6.74 15.37
CA VAL A 247 3.26 -6.51 15.14
C VAL A 247 3.59 -5.01 15.19
N SER A 248 2.70 -4.17 14.65
CA SER A 248 2.90 -2.72 14.61
C SER A 248 2.83 -2.03 15.98
N LEU A 249 1.90 -2.47 16.85
CA LEU A 249 1.50 -1.75 18.06
C LEU A 249 1.91 -2.43 19.37
N LEU A 250 2.01 -3.76 19.40
CA LEU A 250 2.20 -4.53 20.64
C LEU A 250 3.63 -5.04 20.83
N PHE A 251 4.37 -5.22 19.74
CA PHE A 251 5.73 -5.74 19.80
C PHE A 251 6.75 -4.65 20.10
N PRO A 252 7.91 -4.98 20.70
CA PRO A 252 8.98 -4.02 20.94
C PRO A 252 9.39 -3.31 19.65
N THR A 253 9.65 -2.01 19.74
CA THR A 253 10.06 -1.21 18.58
C THR A 253 11.42 -1.69 18.07
N ILE A 254 11.48 -1.99 16.77
CA ILE A 254 12.72 -2.32 16.10
C ILE A 254 13.31 -1.05 15.50
N LYS A 255 14.49 -0.64 15.98
CA LYS A 255 15.23 0.49 15.41
C LYS A 255 15.89 0.05 14.11
N GLY A 256 15.19 0.29 13.00
CA GLY A 256 15.62 -0.08 11.66
C GLY A 256 16.10 1.11 10.81
N PRO A 257 16.34 0.89 9.51
CA PRO A 257 16.69 1.95 8.56
C PRO A 257 15.59 3.01 8.44
N THR A 258 14.37 2.71 8.89
CA THR A 258 13.23 3.63 8.94
C THR A 258 13.45 4.84 9.83
N ARG A 259 14.46 4.82 10.72
CA ARG A 259 14.90 6.02 11.45
C ARG A 259 15.34 7.18 10.55
N TRP A 260 15.74 6.88 9.31
CA TRP A 260 16.21 7.86 8.34
C TRP A 260 15.12 8.31 7.37
N GLY A 261 14.00 7.59 7.28
CA GLY A 261 12.94 7.87 6.31
C GLY A 261 11.97 6.72 6.06
N ASP A 262 10.82 7.03 5.46
CA ASP A 262 9.84 6.04 5.00
C ASP A 262 10.13 5.66 3.54
N PHE A 263 11.05 4.70 3.35
CA PHE A 263 11.45 4.20 2.03
C PHE A 263 10.45 3.21 1.42
N SER A 264 9.44 2.77 2.18
CA SER A 264 8.55 1.68 1.79
C SER A 264 7.80 1.97 0.49
N TYR A 265 7.35 3.22 0.33
CA TYR A 265 6.59 3.65 -0.83
C TYR A 265 7.44 3.68 -2.10
N GLY A 266 8.64 4.28 -2.04
CA GLY A 266 9.60 4.28 -3.15
C GLY A 266 9.97 2.88 -3.62
N ILE A 267 10.24 1.95 -2.68
CA ILE A 267 10.50 0.55 -3.02
C ILE A 267 9.29 -0.05 -3.75
N TYR A 268 8.09 0.14 -3.20
CA TYR A 268 6.86 -0.45 -3.72
C TYR A 268 6.45 0.08 -5.10
N VAL A 269 6.67 1.35 -5.41
CA VAL A 269 6.24 1.93 -6.71
C VAL A 269 7.31 1.81 -7.79
N LEU A 270 8.58 1.65 -7.44
CA LEU A 270 9.69 1.61 -8.39
C LEU A 270 10.18 0.20 -8.73
N HIS A 271 9.86 -0.82 -7.92
CA HIS A 271 10.44 -2.17 -8.13
C HIS A 271 10.08 -2.79 -9.47
N TRP A 272 8.81 -2.70 -9.89
CA TRP A 272 8.35 -3.38 -11.09
C TRP A 272 9.08 -2.91 -12.36
N PRO A 273 9.11 -1.61 -12.72
CA PRO A 273 9.83 -1.16 -13.90
C PRO A 273 11.33 -1.44 -13.80
N ILE A 274 11.94 -1.37 -12.61
CA ILE A 274 13.35 -1.68 -12.42
C ILE A 274 13.62 -3.15 -12.71
N ILE A 275 12.86 -4.08 -12.11
CA ILE A 275 13.00 -5.52 -12.38
C ILE A 275 12.83 -5.80 -13.88
N GLN A 276 11.82 -5.21 -14.52
CA GLN A 276 11.56 -5.40 -15.95
C GLN A 276 12.74 -4.96 -16.83
N MET A 277 13.47 -3.90 -16.48
CA MET A 277 14.70 -3.50 -17.19
C MET A 277 15.79 -4.59 -17.11
N PHE A 278 16.01 -5.15 -15.93
CA PHE A 278 17.00 -6.24 -15.74
C PHE A 278 16.59 -7.53 -16.45
N VAL A 279 15.28 -7.81 -16.53
CA VAL A 279 14.73 -8.93 -17.30
C VAL A 279 14.96 -8.70 -18.80
N ALA A 280 14.62 -7.51 -19.30
CA ALA A 280 14.79 -7.16 -20.71
C ALA A 280 16.26 -7.16 -21.15
N ALA A 281 17.18 -6.80 -20.25
CA ALA A 281 18.61 -6.91 -20.47
C ALA A 281 19.14 -8.37 -20.49
N GLY A 282 18.29 -9.37 -20.23
CA GLY A 282 18.67 -10.78 -20.20
C GLY A 282 19.53 -11.17 -18.98
N LEU A 283 19.67 -10.28 -17.99
CA LEU A 283 20.51 -10.54 -16.81
C LEU A 283 19.90 -11.61 -15.91
N TYR A 284 18.57 -11.62 -15.73
CA TYR A 284 17.90 -12.70 -14.99
C TYR A 284 18.07 -14.07 -15.65
N ARG A 285 18.24 -14.13 -16.98
CA ARG A 285 18.48 -15.38 -17.71
C ARG A 285 19.93 -15.86 -17.58
N THR A 286 20.90 -14.94 -17.66
CA THR A 286 22.33 -15.28 -17.74
C THR A 286 23.04 -15.30 -16.38
N HIS A 287 22.71 -14.36 -15.49
CA HIS A 287 23.35 -14.16 -14.19
C HIS A 287 22.30 -13.86 -13.09
N PRO A 288 21.44 -14.84 -12.74
CA PRO A 288 20.24 -14.63 -11.93
C PRO A 288 20.51 -13.97 -10.57
N TRP A 289 21.53 -14.42 -9.83
CA TRP A 289 21.87 -13.86 -8.52
C TRP A 289 22.45 -12.43 -8.61
N THR A 290 23.24 -12.16 -9.64
CA THR A 290 23.75 -10.82 -9.93
C THR A 290 22.60 -9.90 -10.31
N ALA A 291 21.67 -10.36 -11.15
CA ALA A 291 20.48 -9.60 -11.54
C ALA A 291 19.60 -9.26 -10.34
N LEU A 292 19.37 -10.23 -9.43
CA LEU A 292 18.63 -10.00 -8.18
C LEU A 292 19.33 -8.96 -7.30
N THR A 293 20.63 -9.11 -7.10
CA THR A 293 21.43 -8.20 -6.27
C THR A 293 21.39 -6.77 -6.82
N LEU A 294 21.66 -6.61 -8.12
CA LEU A 294 21.63 -5.32 -8.78
C LEU A 294 20.22 -4.72 -8.77
N SER A 295 19.17 -5.51 -9.02
CA SER A 295 17.78 -5.05 -8.93
C SER A 295 17.48 -4.49 -7.55
N CYS A 296 17.78 -5.23 -6.49
CA CYS A 296 17.55 -4.81 -5.10
C CYS A 296 18.34 -3.53 -4.75
N LEU A 297 19.61 -3.44 -5.16
CA LEU A 297 20.45 -2.26 -4.95
C LEU A 297 19.90 -1.04 -5.68
N THR A 298 19.54 -1.18 -6.97
CA THR A 298 18.96 -0.09 -7.77
C THR A 298 17.62 0.37 -7.18
N ILE A 299 16.76 -0.56 -6.74
CA ILE A 299 15.49 -0.23 -6.08
C ILE A 299 15.74 0.54 -4.78
N ALA A 300 16.68 0.07 -3.94
CA ALA A 300 16.99 0.73 -2.68
C ALA A 300 17.54 2.15 -2.90
N ILE A 301 18.47 2.34 -3.84
CA ILE A 301 19.03 3.64 -4.19
C ILE A 301 17.93 4.56 -4.73
N ALA A 302 17.10 4.08 -5.65
CA ALA A 302 16.01 4.86 -6.23
C ALA A 302 14.95 5.24 -5.17
N ALA A 303 14.65 4.36 -4.21
CA ALA A 303 13.75 4.66 -3.10
C ALA A 303 14.32 5.70 -2.14
N VAL A 304 15.62 5.63 -1.83
CA VAL A 304 16.32 6.65 -1.03
C VAL A 304 16.29 8.00 -1.73
N PHE A 305 16.58 8.04 -3.04
CA PHE A 305 16.47 9.25 -3.85
C PHE A 305 15.04 9.80 -3.84
N SER A 306 14.03 8.96 -4.11
CA SER A 306 12.61 9.32 -4.06
C SER A 306 12.26 9.96 -2.72
N TRP A 307 12.67 9.34 -1.61
CA TRP A 307 12.37 9.84 -0.28
C TRP A 307 12.97 11.23 -0.02
N PHE A 308 14.27 11.39 -0.18
CA PHE A 308 14.94 12.63 0.22
C PHE A 308 14.70 13.80 -0.73
N VAL A 309 14.56 13.53 -2.03
CA VAL A 309 14.46 14.57 -3.06
C VAL A 309 13.00 14.93 -3.35
N ILE A 310 12.08 13.97 -3.27
CA ILE A 310 10.71 14.14 -3.78
C ILE A 310 9.67 14.03 -2.66
N GLU A 311 9.61 12.90 -1.95
CA GLU A 311 8.53 12.63 -0.99
C GLU A 311 8.65 13.46 0.28
N LYS A 312 9.81 13.48 0.94
CA LYS A 312 10.03 14.21 2.20
C LYS A 312 9.81 15.72 2.03
N PRO A 313 10.32 16.40 0.99
CA PRO A 313 10.03 17.82 0.77
C PRO A 313 8.54 18.08 0.53
N SER A 314 7.87 17.22 -0.26
CA SER A 314 6.44 17.34 -0.54
C SER A 314 5.58 17.22 0.72
N LEU A 315 5.91 16.26 1.59
CA LEU A 315 5.26 16.10 2.89
C LEU A 315 5.52 17.29 3.82
N ALA A 316 6.76 17.78 3.88
CA ALA A 316 7.10 18.95 4.69
C ALA A 316 6.32 20.20 4.24
N PHE A 317 6.19 20.41 2.93
CA PHE A 317 5.39 21.49 2.36
C PHE A 317 3.88 21.36 2.69
N ALA A 318 3.33 20.14 2.59
CA ALA A 318 1.95 19.90 2.99
C ALA A 318 1.69 20.17 4.47
N HIS A 319 2.66 19.82 5.34
CA HIS A 319 2.56 20.07 6.78
C HIS A 319 2.78 21.54 7.17
N SER A 320 3.57 22.31 6.43
CA SER A 320 3.84 23.73 6.73
C SER A 320 2.65 24.65 6.44
N ARG A 321 1.76 24.25 5.51
CA ARG A 321 0.49 24.96 5.23
C ARG A 321 -0.48 25.02 6.42
N ARG A 322 -0.17 24.35 7.53
CA ARG A 322 -0.95 24.33 8.78
C ARG A 322 -0.94 25.67 9.54
N ILE A 323 -0.17 26.67 9.12
CA ILE A 323 -0.07 27.98 9.79
C ILE A 323 -0.60 29.07 8.85
N LYS A 324 -1.92 29.24 8.72
CA LYS A 324 -2.52 30.51 8.28
C LYS A 324 -4.02 30.71 8.54
N ASN A 325 -4.72 29.79 9.20
CA ASN A 325 -6.06 30.05 9.74
C ASN A 325 -5.99 30.25 11.26
N ARG A 326 -5.37 31.35 11.70
CA ARG A 326 -5.71 31.95 12.99
C ARG A 326 -7.02 32.70 12.76
N TYR A 327 -8.14 32.08 13.11
CA TYR A 327 -9.35 32.87 13.35
C TYR A 327 -9.02 33.84 14.50
N PRO A 328 -9.30 35.15 14.36
CA PRO A 328 -9.21 36.05 15.50
C PRO A 328 -10.16 35.51 16.58
N ALA A 329 -9.65 35.39 17.80
CA ALA A 329 -10.46 35.03 18.95
C ALA A 329 -11.61 36.03 19.06
N VAL A 330 -12.84 35.56 18.83
CA VAL A 330 -14.02 36.31 19.22
C VAL A 330 -14.04 36.26 20.75
N THR A 331 -13.65 37.35 21.38
CA THR A 331 -13.83 37.56 22.82
C THR A 331 -15.34 37.64 23.10
N PRO A 332 -15.90 36.83 24.01
CA PRO A 332 -17.24 37.07 24.51
C PRO A 332 -17.25 38.35 25.34
N SER A 333 -18.13 39.28 24.99
CA SER A 333 -18.60 40.36 25.87
C SER A 333 -19.59 39.85 26.88
#